data_AF-A0A7C3AF11-F1
#
_entry.id   AF-A0A7C3AF11-F1
#
_cell.length_a   1.000
_cell.length_b   1.000
_cell.length_c   1.000
_cell.angle_alpha   90.00
_cell.angle_beta   90.00
_cell.angle_gamma   90.00
#
_symmetry.space_group_name_H-M   'P 1'
#
loop_
_entity.id
_entity.type
_entity.pdbx_description
1 polymer ?
#
loop_
_entity_poly.entity_id
_entity_poly.type
_entity_poly.pdbx_seq_one_letter_code
_entity_poly.pdbx_strand_id
1 'polypeptide(L)'
;MTNRLTTKLPLISLIAVNALPVFGVLFLGWEVFAVLLLYWAENVVLGFYNVLRMALAPVSSPAEHIGKFFIIPFFTIHYGLFTAVHGIFVFAIFGRGHVMHVGRPTLPCFCGPLQMLVGAIATVLCSARAVTLMFLALFISHGVSF
;
A
#
# COMPACT_ATOMS: atom_id res chain seq x y z
N MET A 1 6.09 23.02 -30.41
CA MET A 1 6.93 23.35 -29.24
C MET A 1 6.27 22.76 -28.01
N THR A 2 6.63 21.54 -27.64
CA THR A 2 6.16 20.88 -26.40
C THR A 2 6.72 21.66 -25.20
N ASN A 3 5.84 22.15 -24.34
CA ASN A 3 6.18 23.00 -23.21
C ASN A 3 7.21 22.27 -22.32
N ARG A 4 8.46 22.75 -22.22
CA ARG A 4 9.51 22.12 -21.38
C ARG A 4 9.08 21.98 -19.91
N LEU A 5 8.09 22.79 -19.49
CA LEU A 5 7.45 22.71 -18.18
C LEU A 5 6.70 21.39 -18.01
N THR A 6 5.90 20.95 -18.99
CA THR A 6 5.12 19.70 -18.88
C THR A 6 6.00 18.46 -18.78
N THR A 7 7.19 18.46 -19.40
CA THR A 7 8.15 17.35 -19.28
C THR A 7 8.85 17.28 -17.92
N LYS A 8 8.91 18.40 -17.18
CA LYS A 8 9.58 18.48 -15.87
C LYS A 8 8.61 18.33 -14.69
N LEU A 9 7.31 18.50 -14.91
CA LEU A 9 6.28 18.34 -13.88
C LEU A 9 6.34 16.98 -13.15
N PRO A 10 6.49 15.83 -13.83
CA PRO A 10 6.59 14.54 -13.15
C PRO A 10 7.83 14.44 -12.26
N LEU A 11 8.97 14.98 -12.72
CA LEU A 11 10.23 14.98 -11.98
C LEU A 11 10.14 15.85 -10.73
N ILE A 12 9.59 17.07 -10.86
CA ILE A 12 9.41 17.99 -9.72
C ILE A 12 8.45 17.39 -8.70
N SER A 13 7.35 16.78 -9.16
CA SER A 13 6.40 16.07 -8.30
C SER A 13 7.07 14.92 -7.54
N LEU A 14 7.86 14.09 -8.23
CA LEU A 14 8.59 12.98 -7.64
C LEU A 14 9.57 13.47 -6.55
N ILE A 15 10.33 14.52 -6.83
CA ILE A 15 11.28 15.10 -5.87
C ILE A 15 10.51 15.65 -4.65
N ALA A 16 9.42 16.38 -4.88
CA ALA A 16 8.62 16.99 -3.80
C ALA A 16 8.01 15.93 -2.86
N VAL A 17 7.43 14.86 -3.41
CA VAL A 17 6.82 13.79 -2.60
C VAL A 17 7.88 13.03 -1.78
N ASN A 18 9.07 12.77 -2.34
CA ASN A 18 10.15 12.10 -1.62
C ASN A 18 10.87 13.00 -0.60
N ALA A 19 10.84 14.32 -0.78
CA ALA A 19 11.39 15.25 0.20
C ALA A 19 10.58 15.31 1.49
N LEU A 20 9.30 14.92 1.45
CA LEU A 20 8.37 15.08 2.57
C LEU A 20 8.67 14.11 3.74
N PRO A 21 8.96 12.81 3.50
CA PRO A 21 9.47 11.93 4.55
C PRO A 21 10.82 12.36 5.12
N VAL A 22 11.72 12.87 4.27
CA VAL A 22 13.02 13.40 4.72
C VAL A 22 12.82 14.60 5.66
N PHE A 23 11.91 15.50 5.29
CA PHE A 23 11.51 16.63 6.14
C PHE A 23 10.89 16.15 7.45
N GLY A 24 10.01 15.15 7.38
CA GLY A 24 9.39 14.54 8.56
C GLY A 24 10.41 13.98 9.56
N VAL A 25 11.45 13.30 9.08
CA VAL A 25 12.52 12.77 9.94
C VAL A 25 13.38 13.89 10.53
N LEU A 26 13.79 14.87 9.72
CA LEU A 26 14.74 15.91 10.15
C LEU A 26 14.13 16.97 11.07
N PHE A 27 12.86 17.33 10.85
CA PHE A 27 12.23 18.48 11.53
C PHE A 27 11.03 18.10 12.39
N LEU A 28 10.34 17.00 12.09
CA LEU A 28 9.13 16.58 12.81
C LEU A 28 9.38 15.35 13.72
N GLY A 29 10.63 14.88 13.81
CA GLY A 29 11.03 13.78 14.67
C GLY A 29 10.42 12.44 14.27
N TRP A 30 10.09 12.24 12.99
CA TRP A 30 9.53 10.97 12.55
C TRP A 30 10.54 9.84 12.71
N GLU A 31 10.08 8.73 13.29
CA GLU A 31 10.88 7.53 13.35
C GLU A 31 11.02 6.92 11.95
N VAL A 32 12.22 6.43 11.63
CA VAL A 32 12.50 5.73 10.37
C VAL A 32 11.54 4.57 10.16
N PHE A 33 11.18 3.87 11.25
CA PHE A 33 10.20 2.79 11.22
C PHE A 33 8.84 3.26 10.67
N ALA A 34 8.33 4.40 11.12
CA ALA A 34 7.04 4.94 10.67
C ALA A 34 7.03 5.27 9.17
N VAL A 35 8.15 5.80 8.66
CA VAL A 35 8.31 6.10 7.23
C VAL A 35 8.34 4.81 6.40
N LEU A 36 9.13 3.82 6.83
CA LEU A 36 9.20 2.51 6.15
C LEU A 36 7.86 1.78 6.21
N LEU A 37 7.15 1.86 7.33
CA LEU A 37 5.81 1.30 7.48
C LEU A 37 4.81 1.95 6.53
N LEU A 38 4.89 3.28 6.34
CA LEU A 38 4.04 4.01 5.39
C LEU A 38 4.27 3.54 3.95
N TYR A 39 5.54 3.45 3.53
CA TYR A 39 5.90 2.96 2.20
C TYR A 39 5.51 1.50 2.00
N TRP A 40 5.65 0.66 3.04
CA TRP A 40 5.17 -0.70 2.99
C TRP A 40 3.64 -0.76 2.85
N ALA A 41 2.90 0.06 3.62
CA ALA A 41 1.44 0.10 3.58
C ALA A 41 0.90 0.56 2.22
N GLU A 42 1.62 1.44 1.51
CA GLU A 42 1.29 1.84 0.14
C GLU A 42 1.20 0.63 -0.81
N ASN A 43 2.14 -0.33 -0.71
CA ASN A 43 2.08 -1.56 -1.51
C ASN A 43 0.82 -2.38 -1.22
N VAL A 44 0.35 -2.38 0.02
CA VAL A 44 -0.89 -3.08 0.39
C VAL A 44 -2.11 -2.40 -0.24
N VAL A 45 -2.14 -1.07 -0.22
CA VAL A 45 -3.19 -0.25 -0.86
C VAL A 45 -3.21 -0.48 -2.38
N LEU A 46 -2.05 -0.49 -3.03
CA LEU A 46 -1.94 -0.79 -4.47
C LEU A 46 -2.42 -2.20 -4.80
N GLY A 47 -2.10 -3.19 -3.97
CA GLY A 47 -2.59 -4.55 -4.12
C GLY A 47 -4.12 -4.64 -4.06
N PHE A 48 -4.74 -3.93 -3.11
CA PHE A 48 -6.19 -3.83 -2.99
C PHE A 48 -6.84 -3.23 -4.23
N TYR A 49 -6.34 -2.08 -4.70
CA TYR A 49 -6.87 -1.45 -5.91
C TYR A 49 -6.65 -2.32 -7.16
N ASN A 50 -5.55 -3.04 -7.28
CA ASN A 50 -5.35 -3.97 -8.40
C ASN A 50 -6.37 -5.11 -8.40
N VAL A 51 -6.68 -5.67 -7.23
CA VAL A 51 -7.75 -6.69 -7.11
C VAL A 51 -9.10 -6.12 -7.55
N LEU A 52 -9.43 -4.89 -7.12
CA LEU A 52 -10.65 -4.22 -7.56
C LEU A 52 -10.66 -3.96 -9.07
N ARG A 53 -9.54 -3.52 -9.66
CA ARG A 53 -9.42 -3.31 -11.11
C ARG A 53 -9.65 -4.61 -11.88
N MET A 54 -9.05 -5.71 -11.45
CA MET A 54 -9.26 -7.02 -12.08
C MET A 54 -10.71 -7.52 -11.94
N ALA A 55 -11.33 -7.27 -10.78
CA ALA A 55 -12.72 -7.63 -10.54
C ALA A 55 -13.68 -6.83 -11.45
N LEU A 56 -13.52 -5.50 -11.49
CA LEU A 56 -14.38 -4.56 -12.22
C LEU A 56 -14.05 -4.42 -13.72
N ALA A 57 -12.94 -4.99 -14.20
CA ALA A 57 -12.57 -4.92 -15.61
C ALA A 57 -13.72 -5.40 -16.52
N PRO A 58 -14.05 -4.69 -17.61
CA PRO A 58 -15.06 -5.15 -18.55
C PRO A 58 -14.61 -6.46 -19.20
N VAL A 59 -15.58 -7.33 -19.50
CA VAL A 59 -15.34 -8.69 -19.99
C VAL A 59 -16.00 -8.78 -21.35
N SER A 60 -15.22 -9.12 -22.39
CA SER A 60 -15.70 -9.14 -23.77
C SER A 60 -16.15 -10.54 -24.19
N SER A 61 -15.74 -11.58 -23.45
CA SER A 61 -16.10 -12.97 -23.72
C SER A 61 -16.34 -13.78 -22.43
N PRO A 62 -17.16 -14.84 -22.47
CA PRO A 62 -17.34 -15.77 -21.33
C PRO A 62 -16.03 -16.43 -20.87
N ALA A 63 -15.07 -16.65 -21.78
CA ALA A 63 -13.77 -17.24 -21.47
C ALA A 63 -12.90 -16.35 -20.57
N GLU A 64 -13.02 -15.04 -20.67
CA GLU A 64 -12.32 -14.09 -19.81
C GLU A 64 -12.83 -14.11 -18.36
N HIS A 65 -14.09 -14.48 -18.10
CA HIS A 65 -14.58 -14.72 -16.74
C HIS A 65 -13.85 -15.87 -16.06
N ILE A 66 -13.52 -16.93 -16.83
CA ILE A 66 -12.72 -18.06 -16.34
C ILE A 66 -11.30 -17.58 -16.03
N GLY A 67 -10.71 -16.76 -16.91
CA GLY A 67 -9.40 -16.15 -16.68
C GLY A 67 -9.34 -15.35 -15.36
N LYS A 68 -10.36 -14.54 -15.07
CA LYS A 68 -10.48 -13.80 -13.80
C LYS A 68 -10.53 -14.73 -12.59
N PHE A 69 -11.24 -15.86 -12.69
CA PHE A 69 -11.36 -16.83 -11.61
C PHE A 69 -10.01 -17.44 -11.20
N PHE A 70 -9.02 -17.51 -12.11
CA PHE A 70 -7.67 -17.98 -11.79
C PHE A 70 -6.72 -16.83 -11.41
N ILE A 71 -6.73 -15.73 -12.15
CA ILE A 71 -5.76 -14.65 -11.99
C ILE A 71 -5.94 -13.87 -10.69
N ILE A 72 -7.18 -13.57 -10.30
CA ILE A 72 -7.45 -12.83 -9.06
C ILE A 72 -6.93 -13.60 -7.84
N PRO A 73 -7.26 -14.89 -7.62
CA PRO A 73 -6.69 -15.67 -6.50
C PRO A 73 -5.18 -15.78 -6.57
N PHE A 74 -4.64 -16.06 -7.75
CA PHE A 74 -3.20 -16.21 -7.93
C PHE A 74 -2.46 -14.93 -7.52
N PHE A 75 -2.89 -13.78 -8.03
CA PHE A 75 -2.32 -12.48 -7.69
C PHE A 75 -2.45 -12.21 -6.19
N THR A 76 -3.66 -12.39 -5.65
CA THR A 76 -3.98 -12.14 -4.24
C THR A 76 -3.08 -12.96 -3.30
N ILE A 77 -2.89 -14.25 -3.57
CA ILE A 77 -2.04 -15.13 -2.77
C ILE A 77 -0.55 -14.78 -2.94
N HIS A 78 -0.05 -14.68 -4.18
CA HIS A 78 1.38 -14.44 -4.41
C HIS A 78 1.82 -13.03 -3.99
N TYR A 79 1.10 -12.01 -4.43
CA TYR A 79 1.38 -10.62 -4.07
C TYR A 79 1.15 -10.38 -2.57
N GLY A 80 0.12 -11.01 -2.00
CA GLY A 80 -0.14 -11.02 -0.57
C GLY A 80 1.03 -11.60 0.22
N LEU A 81 1.53 -12.78 -0.16
CA LEU A 81 2.66 -13.43 0.49
C LEU A 81 3.94 -12.60 0.42
N PHE A 82 4.24 -12.04 -0.76
CA PHE A 82 5.38 -11.14 -0.93
C PHE A 82 5.29 -9.93 0.01
N THR A 83 4.13 -9.28 0.03
CA THR A 83 3.90 -8.09 0.86
C THR A 83 3.95 -8.45 2.35
N ALA A 84 3.48 -9.65 2.73
CA ALA A 84 3.52 -10.16 4.08
C ALA A 84 4.95 -10.35 4.59
N VAL A 85 5.74 -11.11 3.84
CA VAL A 85 7.14 -11.43 4.18
C VAL A 85 7.96 -10.14 4.23
N HIS A 86 7.74 -9.23 3.28
CA HIS A 86 8.38 -7.92 3.30
C HIS A 86 8.01 -7.12 4.56
N GLY A 87 6.73 -7.11 4.95
CA GLY A 87 6.26 -6.45 6.17
C GLY A 87 6.93 -7.04 7.42
N ILE A 88 7.03 -8.37 7.50
CA ILE A 88 7.74 -9.04 8.59
C ILE A 88 9.18 -8.54 8.70
N PHE A 89 9.91 -8.37 7.58
CA PHE A 89 11.26 -7.81 7.61
C PHE A 89 11.30 -6.36 8.09
N VAL A 90 10.36 -5.52 7.66
CA VAL A 90 10.27 -4.12 8.12
C VAL A 90 10.09 -4.08 9.64
N PHE A 91 9.18 -4.87 10.20
CA PHE A 91 8.96 -4.95 11.64
C PHE A 91 10.13 -5.58 12.39
N ALA A 92 10.71 -6.68 11.89
CA ALA A 92 11.79 -7.38 12.56
C ALA A 92 13.08 -6.54 12.65
N ILE A 93 13.37 -5.73 11.63
CA ILE A 93 14.60 -4.94 11.56
C ILE A 93 14.42 -3.56 12.20
N PHE A 94 13.27 -2.91 11.98
CA PHE A 94 13.06 -1.50 12.35
C PHE A 94 11.99 -1.28 13.42
N GLY A 95 11.12 -2.26 13.70
CA GLY A 95 9.98 -2.14 14.60
C GLY A 95 10.31 -2.29 16.09
N ARG A 96 11.47 -1.82 16.57
CA ARG A 96 11.87 -1.93 17.98
C ARG A 96 10.76 -1.41 18.91
N GLY A 97 10.12 -2.31 19.68
CA GLY A 97 9.03 -1.97 20.60
C GLY A 97 7.61 -1.99 20.00
N HIS A 98 7.46 -2.16 18.69
CA HIS A 98 6.18 -2.27 18.01
C HIS A 98 5.83 -3.73 17.69
N VAL A 99 4.74 -4.22 18.27
CA VAL A 99 4.23 -5.56 18.00
C VAL A 99 3.27 -5.49 16.82
N MET A 100 3.57 -6.19 15.72
CA MET A 100 2.63 -6.33 14.60
C MET A 100 1.40 -7.10 15.10
N HIS A 101 0.26 -6.41 15.25
CA HIS A 101 -1.02 -7.07 15.52
C HIS A 101 -1.52 -7.70 14.22
N VAL A 102 -1.02 -8.90 13.91
CA VAL A 102 -1.65 -9.78 12.93
C VAL A 102 -2.95 -10.25 13.58
N GLY A 103 -4.06 -9.55 13.31
CA GLY A 103 -5.37 -9.96 13.79
C GLY A 103 -5.62 -11.43 13.42
N ARG A 104 -6.28 -12.19 14.30
CA ARG A 104 -6.57 -13.62 14.08
C ARG A 104 -7.20 -13.81 12.69
N PRO A 105 -6.79 -14.82 11.90
CA PRO A 105 -7.42 -15.10 10.60
C PRO A 105 -8.91 -15.34 10.79
N THR A 106 -9.77 -14.38 10.43
CA THR A 106 -11.23 -14.53 10.50
C THR A 106 -11.84 -14.79 9.14
N LEU A 107 -11.10 -14.50 8.06
CA LEU A 107 -11.54 -14.64 6.69
C LEU A 107 -10.80 -15.78 5.96
N PRO A 108 -11.39 -16.35 4.89
CA PRO A 108 -10.73 -17.38 4.07
C PRO A 108 -9.38 -16.89 3.53
N CYS A 109 -8.46 -17.81 3.22
CA CYS A 109 -7.10 -17.50 2.75
C CYS A 109 -7.06 -16.53 1.54
N PHE A 110 -8.09 -16.54 0.69
CA PHE A 110 -8.26 -15.62 -0.43
C PHE A 110 -8.46 -14.15 0.01
N CYS A 111 -9.07 -13.90 1.16
CA CYS A 111 -9.18 -12.55 1.73
C CYS A 111 -7.95 -12.15 2.55
N GLY A 112 -6.87 -12.95 2.52
CA GLY A 112 -5.64 -12.73 3.26
C GLY A 112 -5.04 -11.33 3.08
N PRO A 113 -4.92 -10.80 1.86
CA PRO A 113 -4.42 -9.44 1.65
C PRO A 113 -5.34 -8.35 2.22
N LEU A 114 -6.65 -8.55 2.19
CA LEU A 114 -7.59 -7.62 2.83
C LEU A 114 -7.41 -7.62 4.34
N GLN A 115 -7.17 -8.79 4.93
CA GLN A 115 -6.88 -8.91 6.35
C GLN A 115 -5.52 -8.28 6.71
N MET A 116 -4.51 -8.46 5.88
CA MET A 116 -3.21 -7.79 6.06
C MET A 116 -3.32 -6.28 5.88
N LEU A 117 -4.15 -5.80 4.96
CA LEU A 117 -4.50 -4.40 4.82
C LEU A 117 -5.16 -3.88 6.09
N VAL A 118 -6.14 -4.59 6.65
CA VAL A 118 -6.77 -4.19 7.91
C VAL A 118 -5.77 -4.15 9.06
N GLY A 119 -4.87 -5.13 9.17
CA GLY A 119 -3.81 -5.13 10.19
C GLY A 119 -2.78 -4.01 10.01
N ALA A 120 -2.40 -3.73 8.75
CA ALA A 120 -1.53 -2.62 8.38
C ALA A 120 -2.17 -1.28 8.74
N ILE A 121 -3.42 -1.06 8.30
CA ILE A 121 -4.23 0.11 8.61
C ILE A 121 -4.32 0.29 10.11
N ALA A 122 -4.72 -0.74 10.86
CA ALA A 122 -4.85 -0.64 12.32
C ALA A 122 -3.52 -0.22 12.98
N THR A 123 -2.39 -0.81 12.55
CA THR A 123 -1.07 -0.49 13.10
C THR A 123 -0.64 0.95 12.78
N VAL A 124 -0.91 1.40 11.54
CA VAL A 124 -0.64 2.77 11.08
C VAL A 124 -1.53 3.79 11.79
N LEU A 125 -2.84 3.52 11.89
CA LEU A 125 -3.82 4.37 12.59
C LEU A 125 -3.50 4.52 14.08
N CYS A 126 -2.91 3.49 14.69
CA CYS A 126 -2.48 3.49 16.09
C CYS A 126 -1.07 4.06 16.34
N SER A 127 -0.26 4.35 15.30
CA SER A 127 1.13 4.80 15.46
C SER A 127 1.24 6.28 15.81
N ALA A 128 0.99 7.19 14.86
CA ALA A 128 1.08 8.63 15.09
C ALA A 128 0.07 9.38 14.21
N ARG A 129 -0.56 10.44 14.75
CA ARG A 129 -1.57 11.24 14.03
C ARG A 129 -1.10 11.73 12.65
N ALA A 130 0.16 12.16 12.53
CA ALA A 130 0.73 12.60 11.25
C ALA A 130 0.82 11.45 10.24
N VAL A 131 1.24 10.27 10.70
CA VAL A 131 1.40 9.05 9.88
C VAL A 131 0.05 8.53 9.41
N THR A 132 -0.97 8.58 10.28
CA THR A 132 -2.38 8.31 9.95
C THR A 132 -2.90 9.22 8.83
N LEU A 133 -2.64 10.53 8.91
CA LEU A 133 -3.07 11.49 7.88
C LEU A 133 -2.41 11.22 6.54
N MET A 134 -1.13 10.85 6.53
CA MET A 134 -0.43 10.48 5.30
C MET A 134 -0.99 9.20 4.68
N PHE A 135 -1.30 8.21 5.50
CA PHE A 135 -1.90 6.98 5.02
C PHE A 135 -3.29 7.23 4.41
N LEU A 136 -4.12 8.06 5.05
CA LEU A 136 -5.40 8.48 4.49
C LEU A 136 -5.21 9.24 3.18
N ALA A 137 -4.23 10.14 3.09
CA ALA A 137 -3.92 10.86 1.87
C ALA A 137 -3.47 9.91 0.74
N LEU A 138 -2.67 8.88 1.04
CA LEU A 138 -2.28 7.84 0.09
C LEU A 138 -3.49 7.05 -0.40
N PHE A 139 -4.36 6.62 0.51
CA PHE A 139 -5.57 5.87 0.15
C PHE A 139 -6.51 6.71 -0.73
N ILE A 140 -6.73 7.98 -0.36
CA ILE A 140 -7.55 8.91 -1.16
C ILE A 140 -6.91 9.17 -2.52
N SER A 141 -5.60 9.44 -2.57
CA SER A 141 -4.87 9.72 -3.81
C SER A 141 -4.98 8.56 -4.79
N HIS A 142 -4.75 7.33 -4.32
CA HIS A 142 -4.87 6.14 -5.16
C HIS A 142 -6.33 5.86 -5.53
N GLY A 143 -7.29 6.14 -4.64
CA GLY A 143 -8.72 6.06 -4.93
C GLY A 143 -9.21 7.05 -6.00
N VAL A 144 -8.63 8.24 -6.11
CA VAL A 144 -8.92 9.20 -7.19
C VAL A 144 -8.34 8.74 -8.53
N SER A 145 -7.25 7.98 -8.50
CA SER A 145 -6.63 7.40 -9.70
C SER A 145 -7.24 6.06 -10.14
N PHE A 146 -8.15 5.50 -9.33
CA PHE A 146 -8.82 4.22 -9.59
C PHE A 146 -9.76 4.31 -10.79
#